data_AF-A0A651HE65-F1
#
_entry.id   AF-A0A651HE65-F1
#
_cell.length_a   1.000
_cell.length_b   1.000
_cell.length_c   1.000
_cell.angle_alpha   90.00
_cell.angle_beta   90.00
_cell.angle_gamma   90.00
#
_symmetry.space_group_name_H-M   'P 1'
#
loop_
_entity.id
_entity.type
_entity.pdbx_description
1 polymer ?
#
loop_
_entity_poly.entity_id
_entity_poly.type
_entity_poly.pdbx_seq_one_letter_code
_entity_poly.pdbx_strand_id
1 'polypeptide(L)'
;MAPRGRSPGGSPGEWKGGRASILTPGLAFGLLGGMVAWTLHLGLSYALVPFVCAADRTWVLHLLTGGTALMAGAAMVVSWRVYRRGTTETPGSPGSFGEEGGGKGGGIGSFLAISGIFLSGFFLLLILVEGLPALLQGDPCGATPTLDRPIIQREPGPGGFLWARIHPEGLVPPGEWWAAWNLAPWLLGPIYALAALYGTGVRRLWRTAGRGRGLPVWRVWSYFGGIAALLLALASPVDALGGTLFSVHMVQHMLLMVVAAPLLVLGRPMLGYLWALPEQGRRRVAQWWQRFLPTRWGSSVITHPAVILILHVGALWAWHVPELYQAALVHAWIHHLEHASFFVTALLFWWALAESGARGVWPGFGAGILYVFATALQSGALGALLLFAREPWYPAHEEGAALWGIDLLVDQQLAGAIMWIPAGLVYAGAAVVLFLGWMRRADQVTDRREGRKPIHRTSVETT
;
A
#
# COMPACT_ATOMS: atom_id res chain seq x y z
N MET A 1 59.30 13.21 -51.47
CA MET A 1 59.13 12.40 -50.26
C MET A 1 57.76 11.71 -50.30
N ALA A 2 57.75 10.40 -50.54
CA ALA A 2 56.60 9.54 -50.22
C ALA A 2 56.65 9.20 -48.69
N PRO A 3 55.73 8.42 -48.08
CA PRO A 3 54.57 7.70 -48.63
C PRO A 3 53.31 7.74 -47.71
N ARG A 4 52.20 7.10 -48.14
CA ARG A 4 51.39 6.21 -47.27
C ARG A 4 50.39 5.40 -48.10
N GLY A 5 50.65 4.10 -48.19
CA GLY A 5 49.77 3.10 -48.78
C GLY A 5 48.64 2.69 -47.83
N ARG A 6 47.53 2.25 -48.43
CA ARG A 6 46.37 1.64 -47.78
C ARG A 6 46.69 0.26 -47.21
N SER A 7 46.03 -0.07 -46.09
CA SER A 7 45.75 -1.44 -45.66
C SER A 7 44.25 -1.60 -45.32
N PRO A 8 43.71 -2.83 -45.31
CA PRO A 8 42.31 -3.11 -45.66
C PRO A 8 41.39 -3.44 -44.47
N GLY A 9 40.09 -3.24 -44.69
CA GLY A 9 38.97 -4.05 -44.18
C GLY A 9 38.95 -4.45 -42.70
N GLY A 10 38.21 -3.69 -41.89
CA GLY A 10 37.65 -4.16 -40.61
C GLY A 10 36.13 -4.09 -40.66
N SER A 11 35.45 -5.23 -40.54
CA SER A 11 34.00 -5.35 -40.44
C SER A 11 33.45 -4.56 -39.25
N PRO A 12 32.29 -3.88 -39.35
CA PRO A 12 31.65 -3.28 -38.19
C PRO A 12 31.12 -4.40 -37.28
N GLY A 13 31.80 -4.61 -36.14
CA GLY A 13 31.33 -5.51 -35.10
C GLY A 13 29.95 -5.08 -34.61
N GLU A 14 28.97 -5.97 -34.78
CA GLU A 14 27.66 -5.91 -34.14
C GLU A 14 27.84 -5.74 -32.62
N TRP A 15 27.65 -4.52 -32.13
CA TRP A 15 27.40 -4.28 -30.72
C TRP A 15 25.98 -4.76 -30.40
N LYS A 16 25.85 -6.04 -30.03
CA LYS A 16 24.65 -6.58 -29.38
C LYS A 16 24.47 -5.86 -28.03
N GLY A 17 23.73 -4.75 -28.05
CA GLY A 17 23.27 -4.02 -26.88
C GLY A 17 22.26 -4.84 -26.07
N GLY A 18 22.74 -5.82 -25.32
CA GLY A 18 21.97 -6.46 -24.26
C GLY A 18 21.76 -5.46 -23.14
N ARG A 19 20.54 -4.92 -23.02
CA ARG A 19 20.10 -4.19 -21.82
C ARG A 19 20.21 -5.16 -20.64
N ALA A 20 21.28 -5.04 -19.85
CA ALA A 20 21.38 -5.77 -18.59
C ALA A 20 20.23 -5.32 -17.69
N SER A 21 19.27 -6.21 -17.43
CA SER A 21 18.20 -5.93 -16.50
C SER A 21 18.79 -5.77 -15.10
N ILE A 22 18.71 -4.57 -14.55
CA ILE A 22 19.24 -4.22 -13.21
C ILE A 22 18.67 -5.14 -12.11
N LEU A 23 17.46 -5.66 -12.32
CA LEU A 23 16.88 -6.77 -11.57
C LEU A 23 17.13 -8.08 -12.32
N THR A 24 18.13 -8.85 -11.91
CA THR A 24 18.21 -10.25 -12.34
C THR A 24 17.08 -11.04 -11.67
N PRO A 25 16.57 -12.12 -12.29
CA PRO A 25 15.53 -12.96 -11.69
C PRO A 25 15.90 -13.45 -10.28
N GLY A 26 17.18 -13.73 -10.04
CA GLY A 26 17.69 -14.11 -8.72
C GLY A 26 17.58 -13.00 -7.68
N LEU A 27 17.88 -11.75 -8.06
CA LEU A 27 17.75 -10.60 -7.15
C LEU A 27 16.26 -10.31 -6.84
N ALA A 28 15.38 -10.42 -7.84
CA ALA A 28 13.94 -10.25 -7.65
C ALA A 28 13.37 -11.32 -6.71
N PHE A 29 13.76 -12.58 -6.92
CA PHE A 29 13.39 -13.69 -6.05
C PHE A 29 13.92 -13.50 -4.62
N GLY A 30 15.18 -13.06 -4.48
CA GLY A 30 15.76 -12.80 -3.18
C GLY A 30 15.10 -11.66 -2.40
N LEU A 31 14.56 -10.65 -3.10
CA LEU A 31 13.89 -9.51 -2.49
C LEU A 31 12.45 -9.83 -2.10
N LEU A 32 11.68 -10.45 -3.01
CA LEU A 32 10.24 -10.65 -2.85
C LEU A 32 9.85 -12.05 -2.39
N GLY A 33 10.75 -13.03 -2.53
CA GLY A 33 10.46 -14.44 -2.31
C GLY A 33 10.00 -14.74 -0.89
N GLY A 34 10.60 -14.13 0.13
CA GLY A 34 10.14 -14.28 1.52
C GLY A 34 8.73 -13.72 1.75
N MET A 35 8.43 -12.53 1.22
CA MET A 35 7.09 -11.93 1.34
C MET A 35 6.02 -12.76 0.65
N VAL A 36 6.30 -13.23 -0.58
CA VAL A 36 5.40 -14.09 -1.34
C VAL A 36 5.21 -15.42 -0.61
N ALA A 37 6.28 -16.01 -0.07
CA ALA A 37 6.22 -17.24 0.70
C ALA A 37 5.32 -17.13 1.91
N TRP A 38 5.48 -16.06 2.69
CA TRP A 38 4.66 -15.84 3.87
C TRP A 38 3.19 -15.53 3.51
N THR A 39 2.94 -14.76 2.45
CA THR A 39 1.57 -14.49 1.98
C THR A 39 0.86 -15.78 1.54
N LEU A 40 1.57 -16.64 0.78
CA LEU A 40 1.06 -17.95 0.39
C LEU A 40 0.87 -18.85 1.62
N HIS A 41 1.81 -18.83 2.57
CA HIS A 41 1.72 -19.60 3.79
C HIS A 41 0.45 -19.26 4.55
N LEU A 42 0.24 -17.99 4.86
CA LEU A 42 -0.88 -17.54 5.67
C LEU A 42 -2.21 -17.74 4.94
N GLY A 43 -2.29 -17.27 3.69
CA GLY A 43 -3.52 -17.35 2.89
C GLY A 43 -3.97 -18.79 2.61
N LEU A 44 -3.04 -19.67 2.24
CA LEU A 44 -3.38 -21.07 1.99
C LEU A 44 -3.64 -21.83 3.30
N SER A 45 -2.91 -21.55 4.38
CA SER A 45 -3.15 -22.23 5.66
C SER A 45 -4.56 -21.93 6.14
N TYR A 46 -4.97 -20.66 6.15
CA TYR A 46 -6.31 -20.26 6.60
C TYR A 46 -7.42 -20.85 5.71
N ALA A 47 -7.23 -20.83 4.39
CA ALA A 47 -8.21 -21.40 3.46
C ALA A 47 -8.31 -22.94 3.55
N LEU A 48 -7.21 -23.63 3.90
CA LEU A 48 -7.16 -25.09 3.95
C LEU A 48 -7.59 -25.66 5.30
N VAL A 49 -7.48 -24.92 6.41
CA VAL A 49 -7.83 -25.39 7.76
C VAL A 49 -9.20 -26.10 7.81
N PRO A 50 -10.32 -25.53 7.30
CA PRO A 50 -11.62 -26.19 7.37
C PRO A 50 -11.66 -27.56 6.68
N PHE A 51 -11.03 -27.66 5.50
CA PHE A 51 -11.01 -28.90 4.71
C PHE A 51 -10.06 -29.94 5.30
N VAL A 52 -8.90 -29.48 5.78
CA VAL A 52 -7.87 -30.32 6.36
C VAL A 52 -8.34 -30.93 7.68
N CYS A 53 -9.03 -30.15 8.51
CA CYS A 53 -9.63 -30.63 9.75
C CYS A 53 -10.83 -31.56 9.50
N ALA A 54 -11.69 -31.25 8.52
CA ALA A 54 -12.80 -32.14 8.16
C ALA A 54 -12.34 -33.50 7.60
N ALA A 55 -11.19 -33.53 6.92
CA ALA A 55 -10.63 -34.75 6.33
C ALA A 55 -9.58 -35.45 7.21
N ASP A 56 -9.30 -34.92 8.41
CA ASP A 56 -8.24 -35.39 9.32
C ASP A 56 -6.86 -35.51 8.65
N ARG A 57 -6.47 -34.50 7.87
CA ARG A 57 -5.21 -34.49 7.08
C ARG A 57 -4.25 -33.39 7.51
N THR A 58 -4.06 -33.21 8.81
CA THR A 58 -3.27 -32.10 9.41
C THR A 58 -1.84 -31.98 8.86
N TRP A 59 -1.23 -33.08 8.38
CA TRP A 59 0.07 -33.09 7.69
C TRP A 59 0.15 -32.16 6.48
N VAL A 60 -0.97 -31.84 5.82
CA VAL A 60 -1.02 -30.91 4.69
C VAL A 60 -0.60 -29.50 5.12
N LEU A 61 -1.01 -29.06 6.31
CA LEU A 61 -0.62 -27.76 6.86
C LEU A 61 0.88 -27.74 7.17
N HIS A 62 1.42 -28.82 7.73
CA HIS A 62 2.87 -28.93 8.00
C HIS A 62 3.71 -28.89 6.73
N LEU A 63 3.27 -29.57 5.66
CA LEU A 63 3.95 -29.49 4.36
C LEU A 63 3.88 -28.10 3.76
N LEU A 64 2.74 -27.42 3.88
CA LEU A 64 2.59 -26.04 3.42
C LEU A 64 3.56 -25.12 4.17
N THR A 65 3.61 -25.19 5.52
CA THR A 65 4.56 -24.45 6.36
C THR A 65 6.00 -24.74 5.97
N GLY A 66 6.36 -26.01 5.83
CA GLY A 66 7.72 -26.42 5.45
C GLY A 66 8.09 -25.90 4.06
N GLY A 67 7.17 -26.01 3.09
CA GLY A 67 7.38 -25.57 1.72
C GLY A 67 7.59 -24.05 1.61
N THR A 68 6.76 -23.27 2.30
CA THR A 68 6.89 -21.80 2.30
C THR A 68 8.11 -21.33 3.09
N ALA A 69 8.44 -21.96 4.22
CA ALA A 69 9.68 -21.70 4.95
C ALA A 69 10.92 -21.99 4.08
N LEU A 70 10.92 -23.11 3.34
CA LEU A 70 12.01 -23.43 2.40
C LEU A 70 12.12 -22.39 1.29
N MET A 71 11.00 -21.90 0.76
CA MET A 71 11.01 -20.85 -0.26
C MET A 71 11.57 -19.52 0.29
N ALA A 72 11.15 -19.10 1.48
CA ALA A 72 11.68 -17.90 2.13
C ALA A 72 13.17 -18.03 2.46
N GLY A 73 13.60 -19.20 2.96
CA GLY A 73 15.01 -19.52 3.19
C GLY A 73 15.83 -19.52 1.90
N ALA A 74 15.29 -20.07 0.81
CA ALA A 74 15.95 -20.04 -0.49
C ALA A 74 16.12 -18.60 -1.00
N ALA A 75 15.10 -17.75 -0.84
CA ALA A 75 15.19 -16.32 -1.19
C ALA A 75 16.27 -15.60 -0.37
N MET A 76 16.34 -15.86 0.94
CA MET A 76 17.39 -15.34 1.81
C MET A 76 18.80 -15.80 1.36
N VAL A 77 18.97 -17.08 1.04
CA VAL A 77 20.25 -17.65 0.58
C VAL A 77 20.66 -17.08 -0.78
N VAL A 78 19.71 -16.90 -1.71
CA VAL A 78 19.99 -16.27 -3.01
C VAL A 78 20.47 -14.84 -2.82
N SER A 79 19.79 -14.05 -1.98
CA SER A 79 20.23 -12.70 -1.62
C SER A 79 21.62 -12.70 -0.98
N TRP A 80 21.89 -13.62 -0.07
CA TRP A 80 23.21 -13.78 0.55
C TRP A 80 24.32 -14.09 -0.47
N ARG A 81 24.06 -15.00 -1.42
CA ARG A 81 25.03 -15.35 -2.48
C ARG A 81 25.31 -14.17 -3.39
N VAL A 82 24.30 -13.38 -3.75
CA VAL A 82 24.47 -12.17 -4.56
C VAL A 82 25.28 -11.13 -3.80
N TYR A 83 24.98 -10.91 -2.51
CA TYR A 83 25.74 -10.00 -1.65
C TYR A 83 27.22 -10.41 -1.57
N ARG A 84 27.51 -11.69 -1.28
CA ARG A 84 28.89 -12.19 -1.18
C ARG A 84 29.68 -12.02 -2.48
N ARG A 85 29.08 -12.33 -3.63
CA ARG A 85 29.74 -12.16 -4.94
C ARG A 85 30.11 -10.70 -5.21
N GLY A 86 29.23 -9.76 -4.83
CA GLY A 86 29.51 -8.32 -4.96
C GLY A 86 30.57 -7.79 -3.98
N THR A 87 30.84 -8.50 -2.88
CA THR A 87 31.92 -8.13 -1.93
C THR A 87 33.29 -8.73 -2.27
N THR A 88 33.34 -9.79 -3.07
CA THR A 88 34.60 -10.47 -3.47
C THR A 88 35.27 -9.86 -4.71
N GLU A 89 34.58 -9.00 -5.45
CA GLU A 89 35.18 -8.18 -6.51
C GLU A 89 35.91 -6.98 -5.88
N THR A 90 37.14 -7.18 -5.42
CA THR A 90 38.08 -6.09 -5.08
C THR A 90 38.60 -5.39 -6.35
N PRO A 91 38.79 -4.05 -6.32
CA PRO A 91 39.29 -3.27 -7.45
C PRO A 91 40.76 -3.63 -7.71
N GLY A 92 41.03 -4.35 -8.79
CA GLY A 92 42.36 -4.87 -9.07
C GLY A 92 42.54 -5.36 -10.50
N SER A 93 42.44 -4.44 -11.47
CA SER A 93 43.27 -4.51 -12.66
C SER A 93 43.94 -3.14 -12.84
N PRO A 94 45.26 -3.02 -12.68
CA PRO A 94 45.95 -1.74 -12.85
C PRO A 94 46.02 -1.42 -14.36
N GLY A 95 45.12 -0.56 -14.82
CA GLY A 95 45.15 0.00 -16.16
C GLY A 95 44.24 1.22 -16.23
N SER A 96 44.86 2.41 -16.31
CA SER A 96 44.28 3.75 -16.36
C SER A 96 43.58 4.28 -15.09
N PHE A 97 44.39 4.81 -14.16
CA PHE A 97 43.93 5.75 -13.15
C PHE A 97 43.84 7.17 -13.74
N GLY A 98 42.62 7.70 -13.77
CA GLY A 98 42.36 9.12 -13.54
C GLY A 98 41.61 9.22 -12.22
N GLU A 99 42.25 9.75 -11.19
CA GLU A 99 41.66 10.03 -9.88
C GLU A 99 40.61 11.15 -10.00
N GLU A 100 39.46 10.97 -9.34
CA GLU A 100 38.88 11.99 -8.45
C GLU A 100 37.70 11.42 -7.62
N GLY A 101 37.92 11.31 -6.31
CA GLY A 101 36.96 11.71 -5.27
C GLY A 101 35.77 10.81 -4.90
N GLY A 102 35.93 10.04 -3.81
CA GLY A 102 34.97 10.06 -2.69
C GLY A 102 33.78 9.09 -2.68
N GLY A 103 33.94 7.98 -1.94
CA GLY A 103 32.84 7.19 -1.37
C GLY A 103 33.00 5.68 -1.55
N LYS A 104 33.18 4.94 -0.43
CA LYS A 104 33.04 3.47 -0.37
C LYS A 104 31.57 3.10 -0.68
N GLY A 105 31.18 3.17 -1.94
CA GLY A 105 29.82 2.87 -2.39
C GLY A 105 29.65 1.38 -2.62
N GLY A 106 29.06 0.67 -1.65
CA GLY A 106 28.45 -0.62 -1.96
C GLY A 106 27.44 -0.42 -3.09
N GLY A 107 27.64 -1.07 -4.23
CA GLY A 107 26.79 -0.91 -5.41
C GLY A 107 25.32 -1.24 -5.13
N ILE A 108 24.43 -0.78 -6.01
CA ILE A 108 22.97 -1.00 -5.94
C ILE A 108 22.63 -2.49 -5.74
N GLY A 109 23.37 -3.40 -6.37
CA GLY A 109 23.22 -4.84 -6.19
C GLY A 109 23.50 -5.30 -4.76
N SER A 110 24.50 -4.74 -4.09
CA SER A 110 24.84 -5.07 -2.69
C SER A 110 23.77 -4.56 -1.72
N PHE A 111 23.24 -3.36 -1.95
CA PHE A 111 22.13 -2.83 -1.15
C PHE A 111 20.85 -3.68 -1.30
N LEU A 112 20.51 -4.07 -2.52
CA LEU A 112 19.34 -4.92 -2.80
C LEU A 112 19.51 -6.32 -2.23
N ALA A 113 20.71 -6.87 -2.32
CA ALA A 113 21.02 -8.16 -1.73
C ALA A 113 20.93 -8.12 -0.19
N ILE A 114 21.48 -7.09 0.46
CA ILE A 114 21.32 -6.89 1.91
C ILE A 114 19.83 -6.78 2.27
N SER A 115 19.08 -5.94 1.56
CA SER A 115 17.64 -5.76 1.77
C SER A 115 16.87 -7.08 1.61
N GLY A 116 17.21 -7.88 0.60
CA GLY A 116 16.62 -9.19 0.38
C GLY A 116 16.96 -10.22 1.46
N ILE A 117 18.16 -10.18 2.06
CA ILE A 117 18.51 -11.02 3.22
C ILE A 117 17.61 -10.67 4.40
N PHE A 118 17.52 -9.38 4.76
CA PHE A 118 16.72 -8.94 5.90
C PHE A 118 15.22 -9.20 5.69
N LEU A 119 14.70 -8.86 4.51
CA LEU A 119 13.28 -9.01 4.23
C LEU A 119 12.86 -10.48 4.16
N SER A 120 13.65 -11.32 3.48
CA SER A 120 13.37 -12.76 3.43
C SER A 120 13.59 -13.44 4.78
N GLY A 121 14.58 -13.01 5.55
CA GLY A 121 14.81 -13.50 6.92
C GLY A 121 13.67 -13.13 7.88
N PHE A 122 13.14 -11.90 7.79
CA PHE A 122 11.99 -11.46 8.58
C PHE A 122 10.74 -12.31 8.28
N PHE A 123 10.40 -12.50 7.00
CA PHE A 123 9.25 -13.32 6.64
C PHE A 123 9.46 -14.81 6.92
N LEU A 124 10.68 -15.33 6.77
CA LEU A 124 11.01 -16.68 7.23
C LEU A 124 10.77 -16.83 8.74
N LEU A 125 11.20 -15.85 9.54
CA LEU A 125 10.97 -15.85 10.98
C LEU A 125 9.46 -15.88 11.29
N LEU A 126 8.65 -15.09 10.59
CA LEU A 126 7.19 -15.11 10.77
C LEU A 126 6.59 -16.48 10.46
N ILE A 127 6.94 -17.09 9.31
CA ILE A 127 6.48 -18.44 8.95
C ILE A 127 6.87 -19.45 10.03
N LEU A 128 8.10 -19.37 10.55
CA LEU A 128 8.55 -20.27 11.59
C LEU A 128 7.80 -20.02 12.91
N VAL A 129 7.62 -18.76 13.32
CA VAL A 129 6.90 -18.42 14.56
C VAL A 129 5.44 -18.88 14.50
N GLU A 130 4.78 -18.74 13.35
CA GLU A 130 3.40 -19.21 13.12
C GLU A 130 3.31 -20.74 13.05
N GLY A 131 4.24 -21.37 12.34
CA GLY A 131 4.20 -22.80 12.06
C GLY A 131 4.73 -23.70 13.17
N LEU A 132 5.63 -23.19 14.02
CA LEU A 132 6.31 -23.97 15.06
C LEU A 132 5.36 -24.48 16.16
N PRO A 133 4.38 -23.69 16.67
CA PRO A 133 3.38 -24.19 17.60
C PRO A 133 2.58 -25.37 17.03
N ALA A 134 2.17 -25.29 15.75
CA ALA A 134 1.49 -26.40 15.09
C ALA A 134 2.39 -27.65 14.97
N LEU A 135 3.70 -27.47 14.74
CA LEU A 135 4.67 -28.58 14.66
C LEU A 135 5.02 -29.19 16.02
N LEU A 136 4.98 -28.42 17.11
CA LEU A 136 5.44 -28.85 18.44
C LEU A 136 4.31 -29.22 19.41
N GLN A 137 3.12 -28.61 19.30
CA GLN A 137 2.04 -28.73 20.30
C GLN A 137 0.83 -29.55 19.83
N GLY A 138 0.83 -30.05 18.58
CA GLY A 138 0.00 -31.16 18.15
C GLY A 138 -1.50 -31.03 18.43
N ASP A 139 -2.17 -30.13 17.72
CA ASP A 139 -3.40 -30.40 16.94
C ASP A 139 -3.88 -29.05 16.36
N PRO A 140 -3.64 -28.74 15.06
CA PRO A 140 -4.06 -27.47 14.46
C PRO A 140 -5.60 -27.33 14.39
N CYS A 141 -6.33 -28.41 14.67
CA CYS A 141 -7.79 -28.46 14.69
C CYS A 141 -8.40 -28.29 16.08
N GLY A 142 -7.57 -28.14 17.13
CA GLY A 142 -7.98 -28.16 18.54
C GLY A 142 -8.79 -26.96 19.06
N ALA A 143 -9.26 -26.05 18.20
CA ALA A 143 -10.14 -24.96 18.61
C ALA A 143 -11.07 -24.55 17.47
N THR A 144 -12.07 -25.37 17.16
CA THR A 144 -13.33 -24.81 16.64
C THR A 144 -14.14 -24.34 17.84
N PRO A 145 -14.35 -23.04 18.06
CA PRO A 145 -15.33 -22.58 19.02
C PRO A 145 -16.69 -23.07 18.54
N THR A 146 -17.25 -24.07 19.22
CA THR A 146 -18.64 -24.46 19.01
C THR A 146 -19.50 -23.30 19.52
N LEU A 147 -20.22 -22.65 18.60
CA LEU A 147 -21.24 -21.64 18.93
C LEU A 147 -22.40 -22.32 19.68
N ASP A 148 -22.24 -22.47 21.00
CA ASP A 148 -23.28 -22.96 21.92
C ASP A 148 -23.92 -21.80 22.71
N ARG A 149 -23.94 -20.57 22.16
CA ARG A 149 -24.58 -19.43 22.83
C ARG A 149 -25.86 -18.96 22.11
N PRO A 150 -26.97 -18.78 22.84
CA PRO A 150 -28.20 -18.23 22.27
C PRO A 150 -28.02 -16.76 21.89
N ILE A 151 -28.57 -16.37 20.74
CA ILE A 151 -28.61 -15.00 20.24
C ILE A 151 -29.44 -14.15 21.20
N ILE A 152 -28.81 -13.25 21.96
CA ILE A 152 -29.53 -12.28 22.79
C ILE A 152 -29.97 -11.13 21.90
N GLN A 153 -31.29 -10.95 21.75
CA GLN A 153 -31.86 -9.79 21.07
C GLN A 153 -31.84 -8.58 22.02
N ARG A 154 -31.37 -7.42 21.54
CA ARG A 154 -31.35 -6.17 22.29
C ARG A 154 -32.64 -5.39 22.04
N GLU A 155 -33.30 -4.94 23.11
CA GLU A 155 -34.46 -4.05 22.98
C GLU A 155 -34.05 -2.62 22.61
N PRO A 156 -34.83 -1.91 21.76
CA PRO A 156 -34.52 -0.55 21.34
C PRO A 156 -34.60 0.43 22.52
N GLY A 157 -33.55 1.25 22.66
CA GLY A 157 -33.46 2.27 23.72
C GLY A 157 -34.50 3.40 23.55
N PRO A 158 -34.89 4.07 24.65
CA PRO A 158 -35.94 5.07 24.64
C PRO A 158 -35.40 6.41 24.12
N GLY A 159 -35.40 6.56 22.80
CA GLY A 159 -35.23 7.86 22.17
C GLY A 159 -35.67 7.83 20.71
N GLY A 160 -36.57 8.74 20.33
CA GLY A 160 -36.51 9.51 19.08
C GLY A 160 -36.75 8.83 17.71
N PHE A 161 -38.02 8.68 17.35
CA PHE A 161 -38.54 8.33 16.01
C PHE A 161 -37.98 9.13 14.78
N LEU A 162 -37.19 10.21 14.99
CA LEU A 162 -36.60 11.04 13.94
C LEU A 162 -35.12 10.74 13.63
N TRP A 163 -34.33 10.18 14.57
CA TRP A 163 -32.94 9.76 14.28
C TRP A 163 -32.88 8.33 13.72
N ALA A 164 -33.81 7.46 14.15
CA ALA A 164 -33.93 6.06 13.72
C ALA A 164 -34.30 5.84 12.23
N ARG A 165 -34.64 6.91 11.47
CA ARG A 165 -34.98 6.80 10.03
C ARG A 165 -33.79 7.07 9.10
N ILE A 166 -32.65 7.52 9.62
CA ILE A 166 -31.53 8.04 8.81
C ILE A 166 -30.27 7.16 8.92
N HIS A 167 -30.16 6.37 9.99
CA HIS A 167 -29.15 5.32 10.17
C HIS A 167 -29.88 4.03 10.58
N PRO A 168 -29.63 2.86 9.97
CA PRO A 168 -30.03 1.60 10.57
C PRO A 168 -29.14 1.42 11.81
N GLU A 169 -29.55 2.03 12.90
CA GLU A 169 -28.86 1.85 14.17
C GLU A 169 -29.26 0.50 14.72
N GLY A 170 -28.29 -0.39 14.71
CA GLY A 170 -28.48 -1.76 15.12
C GLY A 170 -27.56 -2.69 14.35
N LEU A 171 -27.38 -3.87 14.94
CA LEU A 171 -26.66 -4.95 14.30
C LEU A 171 -27.39 -5.33 13.02
N VAL A 172 -26.66 -5.46 11.93
CA VAL A 172 -27.21 -5.76 10.61
C VAL A 172 -27.34 -7.28 10.46
N PRO A 173 -28.56 -7.84 10.29
CA PRO A 173 -28.73 -9.28 10.09
C PRO A 173 -28.19 -9.76 8.72
N PRO A 174 -27.75 -11.03 8.61
CA PRO A 174 -27.29 -11.60 7.33
C PRO A 174 -28.30 -11.56 6.18
N GLY A 175 -29.60 -11.41 6.45
CA GLY A 175 -30.65 -11.31 5.42
C GLY A 175 -30.92 -9.89 4.90
N GLU A 176 -30.48 -8.86 5.63
CA GLU A 176 -30.90 -7.47 5.41
C GLU A 176 -29.75 -6.53 5.04
N TRP A 177 -28.51 -7.01 5.08
CA TRP A 177 -27.33 -6.19 4.84
C TRP A 177 -27.37 -5.40 3.53
N TRP A 178 -27.89 -5.99 2.46
CA TRP A 178 -27.94 -5.35 1.15
C TRP A 178 -28.80 -4.08 1.12
N ALA A 179 -29.70 -3.90 2.08
CA ALA A 179 -30.57 -2.73 2.21
C ALA A 179 -29.95 -1.62 3.08
N ALA A 180 -28.85 -1.88 3.79
CA ALA A 180 -28.24 -0.98 4.75
C ALA A 180 -27.38 0.12 4.10
N TRP A 181 -27.97 0.93 3.23
CA TRP A 181 -27.28 2.05 2.56
C TRP A 181 -27.32 3.32 3.39
N ASN A 182 -26.16 3.98 3.52
CA ASN A 182 -26.05 5.29 4.14
C ASN A 182 -26.21 6.38 3.06
N LEU A 183 -27.43 6.91 2.97
CA LEU A 183 -27.80 7.95 2.00
C LEU A 183 -27.82 9.35 2.60
N ALA A 184 -27.08 9.57 3.69
CA ALA A 184 -27.07 10.84 4.39
C ALA A 184 -26.65 11.99 3.44
N PRO A 185 -27.49 13.04 3.27
CA PRO A 185 -27.19 14.13 2.34
C PRO A 185 -25.90 14.88 2.68
N TRP A 186 -25.55 14.95 3.96
CA TRP A 186 -24.33 15.62 4.43
C TRP A 186 -23.06 14.84 4.07
N LEU A 187 -23.15 13.53 3.85
CA LEU A 187 -22.04 12.69 3.36
C LEU A 187 -21.97 12.73 1.83
N LEU A 188 -23.09 12.44 1.17
CA LEU A 188 -23.16 12.32 -0.28
C LEU A 188 -22.95 13.67 -0.99
N GLY A 189 -23.52 14.75 -0.45
CA GLY A 189 -23.45 16.09 -1.02
C GLY A 189 -22.01 16.54 -1.29
N PRO A 190 -21.12 16.56 -0.28
CA PRO A 190 -19.71 16.91 -0.48
C PRO A 190 -18.97 15.98 -1.46
N ILE A 191 -19.18 14.66 -1.39
CA ILE A 191 -18.51 13.70 -2.28
C ILE A 191 -18.90 13.96 -3.74
N TYR A 192 -20.21 14.07 -4.03
CA TYR A 192 -20.69 14.38 -5.38
C TYR A 192 -20.29 15.78 -5.84
N ALA A 193 -20.28 16.77 -4.94
CA ALA A 193 -19.81 18.12 -5.27
C ALA A 193 -18.33 18.12 -5.68
N LEU A 194 -17.47 17.42 -4.96
CA LEU A 194 -16.05 17.26 -5.32
C LEU A 194 -15.91 16.52 -6.66
N ALA A 195 -16.65 15.44 -6.86
CA ALA A 195 -16.63 14.69 -8.12
C ALA A 195 -17.08 15.53 -9.32
N ALA A 196 -18.15 16.31 -9.17
CA ALA A 196 -18.65 17.23 -10.18
C ALA A 196 -17.67 18.38 -10.45
N LEU A 197 -17.07 18.94 -9.40
CA LEU A 197 -16.05 19.98 -9.52
C LEU A 197 -14.83 19.47 -10.30
N TYR A 198 -14.32 18.29 -9.95
CA TYR A 198 -13.22 17.68 -10.69
C TYR A 198 -13.60 17.40 -12.16
N GLY A 199 -14.77 16.78 -12.40
CA GLY A 199 -15.26 16.47 -13.74
C GLY A 199 -15.45 17.71 -14.63
N THR A 200 -15.98 18.80 -14.07
CA THR A 200 -16.12 20.08 -14.79
C THR A 200 -14.77 20.69 -15.14
N GLY A 201 -13.80 20.63 -14.22
CA GLY A 201 -12.44 21.08 -14.47
C GLY A 201 -11.70 20.27 -15.55
N VAL A 202 -11.81 18.93 -15.49
CA VAL A 202 -11.27 18.04 -16.53
C VAL A 202 -11.91 18.33 -17.88
N ARG A 203 -13.23 18.51 -17.93
CA ARG A 203 -13.95 18.84 -19.17
C ARG A 203 -13.50 20.17 -19.77
N ARG A 204 -13.31 21.20 -18.94
CA ARG A 204 -12.79 22.51 -19.38
C ARG A 204 -11.35 22.39 -19.90
N LEU A 205 -10.49 21.71 -19.16
CA LEU A 205 -9.10 21.46 -19.56
C LEU A 205 -9.03 20.75 -20.92
N TRP A 206 -9.75 19.64 -21.09
CA TRP A 206 -9.74 18.87 -22.34
C TRP A 206 -10.42 19.56 -23.51
N ARG A 207 -11.38 20.46 -23.27
CA ARG A 207 -11.92 21.33 -24.33
C ARG A 207 -10.87 22.31 -24.85
N THR A 208 -10.00 22.83 -23.98
CA THR A 208 -8.96 23.78 -24.38
C THR A 208 -7.69 23.13 -24.93
N ALA A 209 -7.24 22.03 -24.33
CA ALA A 209 -5.95 21.42 -24.63
C ALA A 209 -6.05 20.14 -25.49
N GLY A 210 -7.25 19.58 -25.65
CA GLY A 210 -7.48 18.24 -26.22
C GLY A 210 -7.54 17.15 -25.16
N ARG A 211 -8.26 16.06 -25.47
CA ARG A 211 -8.48 14.93 -24.54
C ARG A 211 -7.15 14.29 -24.15
N GLY A 212 -6.92 14.11 -22.84
CA GLY A 212 -5.71 13.51 -22.30
C GLY A 212 -4.48 14.43 -22.26
N ARG A 213 -4.54 15.64 -22.84
CA ARG A 213 -3.47 16.63 -22.71
C ARG A 213 -3.62 17.42 -21.41
N GLY A 214 -2.49 17.68 -20.75
CA GLY A 214 -2.42 18.30 -19.41
C GLY A 214 -2.72 17.32 -18.27
N LEU A 215 -3.80 16.55 -18.40
CA LEU A 215 -4.17 15.49 -17.47
C LEU A 215 -4.53 14.20 -18.23
N PRO A 216 -3.72 13.13 -18.12
CA PRO A 216 -3.96 11.89 -18.85
C PRO A 216 -5.21 11.15 -18.33
N VAL A 217 -5.87 10.42 -19.22
CA VAL A 217 -7.17 9.77 -18.98
C VAL A 217 -7.12 8.79 -17.79
N TRP A 218 -6.02 8.06 -17.61
CA TRP A 218 -5.88 7.13 -16.49
C TRP A 218 -5.94 7.81 -15.12
N ARG A 219 -5.48 9.07 -15.00
CA ARG A 219 -5.56 9.83 -13.73
C ARG A 219 -7.00 10.24 -13.43
N VAL A 220 -7.78 10.54 -14.47
CA VAL A 220 -9.20 10.84 -14.33
C VAL A 220 -9.95 9.61 -13.84
N TRP A 221 -9.69 8.43 -14.44
CA TRP A 221 -10.25 7.17 -13.96
C TRP A 221 -9.78 6.82 -12.55
N SER A 222 -8.52 7.07 -12.22
CA SER A 222 -8.01 6.91 -10.85
C SER A 222 -8.78 7.76 -9.85
N TYR A 223 -9.02 9.04 -10.15
CA TYR A 223 -9.79 9.92 -9.28
C TYR A 223 -11.22 9.41 -9.07
N PHE A 224 -11.95 9.08 -10.14
CA PHE A 224 -13.31 8.56 -10.02
C PHE A 224 -13.36 7.17 -9.38
N GLY A 225 -12.33 6.35 -9.56
CA GLY A 225 -12.15 5.11 -8.81
C GLY A 225 -11.98 5.35 -7.32
N GLY A 226 -11.23 6.40 -6.93
CA GLY A 226 -11.10 6.82 -5.54
C GLY A 226 -12.42 7.34 -4.95
N ILE A 227 -13.21 8.10 -5.72
CA ILE A 227 -14.57 8.51 -5.33
C ILE A 227 -15.48 7.29 -5.16
N ALA A 228 -15.43 6.33 -6.09
CA ALA A 228 -16.21 5.10 -6.00
C ALA A 228 -15.83 4.27 -4.77
N ALA A 229 -14.53 4.15 -4.46
CA ALA A 229 -14.05 3.48 -3.25
C ALA A 229 -14.50 4.20 -1.97
N LEU A 230 -14.55 5.54 -1.98
CA LEU A 230 -15.05 6.33 -0.85
C LEU A 230 -16.55 6.13 -0.63
N LEU A 231 -17.34 6.09 -1.71
CA LEU A 231 -18.77 5.76 -1.64
C LEU A 231 -18.99 4.31 -1.21
N LEU A 232 -18.17 3.37 -1.67
CA LEU A 232 -18.22 1.98 -1.23
C LEU A 232 -17.94 1.89 0.27
N ALA A 233 -16.96 2.62 0.79
CA ALA A 233 -16.62 2.59 2.20
C ALA A 233 -17.69 3.26 3.09
N LEU A 234 -18.26 4.40 2.67
CA LEU A 234 -19.07 5.24 3.56
C LEU A 234 -20.58 5.25 3.27
N ALA A 235 -20.98 4.90 2.05
CA ALA A 235 -22.39 4.94 1.64
C ALA A 235 -23.01 3.54 1.43
N SER A 236 -22.18 2.52 1.22
CA SER A 236 -22.64 1.15 1.00
C SER A 236 -22.89 0.40 2.32
N PRO A 237 -23.51 -0.80 2.26
CA PRO A 237 -23.65 -1.70 3.41
C PRO A 237 -22.38 -1.97 4.22
N VAL A 238 -21.19 -1.75 3.65
CA VAL A 238 -19.92 -1.85 4.39
C VAL A 238 -19.89 -0.92 5.60
N ASP A 239 -20.48 0.28 5.51
CA ASP A 239 -20.52 1.24 6.63
C ASP A 239 -21.35 0.69 7.80
N ALA A 240 -22.55 0.18 7.52
CA ALA A 240 -23.42 -0.39 8.54
C ALA A 240 -22.88 -1.71 9.10
N LEU A 241 -22.33 -2.57 8.23
CA LEU A 241 -21.70 -3.83 8.65
C LEU A 241 -20.43 -3.59 9.46
N GLY A 242 -19.72 -2.48 9.25
CA GLY A 242 -18.57 -2.08 10.07
C GLY A 242 -18.92 -1.80 11.53
N GLY A 243 -20.18 -1.46 11.83
CA GLY A 243 -20.68 -1.40 13.21
C GLY A 243 -21.04 -2.78 13.79
N THR A 244 -21.25 -3.78 12.93
CA THR A 244 -21.68 -5.14 13.34
C THR A 244 -20.49 -6.08 13.50
N LEU A 245 -19.60 -6.13 12.50
CA LEU A 245 -18.45 -7.04 12.43
C LEU A 245 -17.16 -6.24 12.40
N PHE A 246 -16.21 -6.61 13.26
CA PHE A 246 -14.90 -6.00 13.32
C PHE A 246 -14.09 -6.27 12.05
N SER A 247 -14.26 -7.45 11.42
CA SER A 247 -13.64 -7.74 10.12
C SER A 247 -14.10 -6.79 9.00
N VAL A 248 -15.40 -6.49 8.95
CA VAL A 248 -15.94 -5.54 7.95
C VAL A 248 -15.56 -4.11 8.28
N HIS A 249 -15.44 -3.77 9.56
CA HIS A 249 -14.87 -2.51 10.01
C HIS A 249 -13.45 -2.31 9.46
N MET A 250 -12.60 -3.34 9.53
CA MET A 250 -11.26 -3.29 8.93
C MET A 250 -11.30 -3.18 7.41
N VAL A 251 -12.26 -3.81 6.72
CA VAL A 251 -12.47 -3.60 5.28
C VAL A 251 -12.78 -2.13 5.00
N GLN A 252 -13.63 -1.49 5.80
CA GLN A 252 -13.97 -0.08 5.64
C GLN A 252 -12.73 0.81 5.76
N HIS A 253 -11.92 0.60 6.80
CA HIS A 253 -10.65 1.30 6.99
C HIS A 253 -9.66 1.06 5.84
N MET A 254 -9.55 -0.18 5.34
CA MET A 254 -8.70 -0.50 4.19
C MET A 254 -9.17 0.22 2.92
N LEU A 255 -10.47 0.26 2.66
CA LEU A 255 -11.03 0.99 1.52
C LEU A 255 -10.69 2.48 1.60
N LEU A 256 -10.75 3.09 2.78
CA LEU A 256 -10.40 4.50 2.96
C LEU A 256 -8.90 4.75 2.76
N MET A 257 -8.05 3.99 3.45
CA MET A 257 -6.62 4.30 3.56
C MET A 257 -5.78 3.77 2.39
N VAL A 258 -6.01 2.54 1.93
CA VAL A 258 -5.15 1.88 0.93
C VAL A 258 -5.78 1.79 -0.46
N VAL A 259 -7.05 2.18 -0.61
CA VAL A 259 -7.74 2.22 -1.92
C VAL A 259 -8.14 3.65 -2.31
N ALA A 260 -9.03 4.28 -1.55
CA ALA A 260 -9.58 5.60 -1.90
C ALA A 260 -8.51 6.69 -1.89
N ALA A 261 -7.75 6.82 -0.79
CA ALA A 261 -6.71 7.82 -0.67
C ALA A 261 -5.65 7.80 -1.79
N PRO A 262 -4.97 6.67 -2.11
CA PRO A 262 -3.98 6.65 -3.18
C PRO A 262 -4.59 6.95 -4.55
N LEU A 263 -5.78 6.39 -4.85
CA LEU A 263 -6.47 6.62 -6.12
C LEU A 263 -6.84 8.10 -6.32
N LEU A 264 -7.32 8.76 -5.26
CA LEU A 264 -7.60 10.19 -5.27
C LEU A 264 -6.32 11.01 -5.49
N VAL A 265 -5.24 10.71 -4.76
CA VAL A 265 -3.94 11.41 -4.90
C VAL A 265 -3.38 11.27 -6.32
N LEU A 266 -3.38 10.05 -6.87
CA LEU A 266 -2.92 9.77 -8.23
C LEU A 266 -3.71 10.53 -9.29
N GLY A 267 -4.98 10.84 -9.00
CA GLY A 267 -5.85 11.68 -9.83
C GLY A 267 -5.43 13.14 -9.97
N ARG A 268 -4.49 13.64 -9.15
CA ARG A 268 -4.07 15.04 -9.08
C ARG A 268 -5.28 15.99 -8.95
N PRO A 269 -6.08 15.84 -7.88
CA PRO A 269 -7.39 16.47 -7.74
C PRO A 269 -7.31 17.99 -7.82
N MET A 270 -6.22 18.57 -7.29
CA MET A 270 -5.96 20.00 -7.31
C MET A 270 -5.93 20.59 -8.73
N LEU A 271 -5.39 19.87 -9.72
CA LEU A 271 -5.39 20.35 -11.11
C LEU A 271 -6.82 20.40 -11.67
N GLY A 272 -7.63 19.38 -11.39
CA GLY A 272 -9.04 19.34 -11.76
C GLY A 272 -9.81 20.49 -11.11
N TYR A 273 -9.72 20.65 -9.79
CA TYR A 273 -10.43 21.71 -9.07
C TYR A 273 -10.04 23.12 -9.53
N LEU A 274 -8.74 23.39 -9.77
CA LEU A 274 -8.28 24.69 -10.26
C LEU A 274 -8.82 25.03 -11.65
N TRP A 275 -8.99 24.04 -12.52
CA TRP A 275 -9.57 24.22 -13.85
C TRP A 275 -11.10 24.29 -13.84
N ALA A 276 -11.74 23.92 -12.73
CA ALA A 276 -13.17 24.10 -12.53
C ALA A 276 -13.54 25.56 -12.24
N LEU A 277 -12.58 26.38 -11.78
CA LEU A 277 -12.75 27.81 -11.59
C LEU A 277 -12.69 28.58 -12.92
N PRO A 278 -13.42 29.70 -13.07
CA PRO A 278 -13.23 30.62 -14.18
C PRO A 278 -11.83 31.25 -14.12
N GLU A 279 -11.34 31.78 -15.25
CA GLU A 279 -9.95 32.24 -15.38
C GLU A 279 -9.53 33.26 -14.31
N GLN A 280 -10.41 34.21 -13.99
CA GLN A 280 -10.17 35.20 -12.94
C GLN A 280 -10.05 34.53 -11.55
N GLY A 281 -10.89 33.54 -11.27
CA GLY A 281 -10.84 32.77 -10.03
C GLY A 281 -9.54 31.96 -9.92
N ARG A 282 -9.12 31.31 -11.01
CA ARG A 282 -7.85 30.58 -11.07
C ARG A 282 -6.65 31.50 -10.78
N ARG A 283 -6.62 32.70 -11.35
CA ARG A 283 -5.54 33.69 -11.10
C ARG A 283 -5.56 34.18 -9.65
N ARG A 284 -6.72 34.46 -9.07
CA ARG A 284 -6.85 34.87 -7.66
C ARG A 284 -6.38 33.78 -6.71
N VAL A 285 -6.80 32.53 -6.93
CA VAL A 285 -6.35 31.39 -6.13
C VAL A 285 -4.84 31.21 -6.26
N ALA A 286 -4.29 31.27 -7.47
CA ALA A 286 -2.84 31.18 -7.66
C ALA A 286 -2.06 32.31 -6.95
N GLN A 287 -2.56 33.55 -7.00
CA GLN A 287 -1.96 34.70 -6.30
C GLN A 287 -2.06 34.57 -4.77
N TRP A 288 -3.21 34.14 -4.27
CA TRP A 288 -3.41 33.86 -2.85
C TRP A 288 -2.47 32.74 -2.38
N TRP A 289 -2.39 31.67 -3.16
CA TRP A 289 -1.49 30.54 -2.92
C TRP A 289 -0.03 31.00 -2.89
N GLN A 290 0.42 31.84 -3.82
CA GLN A 290 1.78 32.38 -3.84
C GLN A 290 2.08 33.34 -2.66
N ARG A 291 1.06 33.99 -2.08
CA ARG A 291 1.20 34.88 -0.92
C ARG A 291 1.22 34.13 0.41
N PHE A 292 0.37 33.11 0.55
CA PHE A 292 0.21 32.35 1.79
C PHE A 292 1.07 31.11 1.88
N LEU A 293 1.54 30.57 0.75
CA LEU A 293 2.62 29.62 0.73
C LEU A 293 3.91 30.35 0.42
N PRO A 294 4.76 30.65 1.40
CA PRO A 294 6.15 30.96 1.11
C PRO A 294 6.68 29.84 0.22
N THR A 295 7.59 30.17 -0.70
CA THR A 295 8.32 29.28 -1.62
C THR A 295 9.05 28.10 -0.94
N ARG A 296 8.84 27.92 0.37
CA ARG A 296 9.46 26.97 1.29
C ARG A 296 8.46 25.94 1.84
N TRP A 297 7.43 25.55 1.12
CA TRP A 297 6.57 24.41 1.53
C TRP A 297 7.31 23.07 1.68
N GLY A 298 8.57 22.99 1.22
CA GLY A 298 9.51 21.94 1.59
C GLY A 298 10.06 22.02 3.02
N SER A 299 9.71 23.04 3.82
CA SER A 299 10.19 23.25 5.19
C SER A 299 9.09 23.54 6.22
N SER A 300 7.80 23.35 5.89
CA SER A 300 6.75 23.39 6.92
C SER A 300 6.78 22.08 7.70
N VAL A 301 6.80 22.16 9.03
CA VAL A 301 6.82 20.99 9.91
C VAL A 301 5.71 19.99 9.55
N ILE A 302 4.54 20.49 9.16
CA ILE A 302 3.33 19.68 8.87
C ILE A 302 3.46 18.90 7.55
N THR A 303 4.18 19.42 6.55
CA THR A 303 4.38 18.74 5.26
C THR A 303 5.62 17.85 5.26
N HIS A 304 6.36 17.80 6.37
CA HIS A 304 7.54 16.97 6.49
C HIS A 304 7.15 15.48 6.50
N PRO A 305 7.73 14.63 5.65
CA PRO A 305 7.36 13.21 5.55
C PRO A 305 7.38 12.51 6.90
N ALA A 306 8.42 12.71 7.72
CA ALA A 306 8.50 12.12 9.06
C ALA A 306 7.31 12.51 9.96
N VAL A 307 6.83 13.76 9.89
CA VAL A 307 5.65 14.21 10.65
C VAL A 307 4.39 13.55 10.12
N ILE A 308 4.23 13.47 8.79
CA ILE A 308 3.11 12.75 8.17
C ILE A 308 3.12 11.27 8.57
N LEU A 309 4.29 10.62 8.61
CA LEU A 309 4.42 9.25 9.09
C LEU A 309 3.98 9.13 10.54
N ILE A 310 4.49 9.98 11.42
CA ILE A 310 4.13 9.97 12.85
C ILE A 310 2.63 10.20 13.03
N LEU A 311 2.03 11.12 12.27
CA LEU A 311 0.58 11.35 12.33
C LEU A 311 -0.22 10.14 11.85
N HIS A 312 0.21 9.50 10.75
CA HIS A 312 -0.48 8.34 10.20
C HIS A 312 -0.36 7.11 11.12
N VAL A 313 0.84 6.84 11.62
CA VAL A 313 1.10 5.77 12.60
C VAL A 313 0.37 6.07 13.90
N GLY A 314 0.43 7.31 14.39
CA GLY A 314 -0.26 7.74 15.59
C GLY A 314 -1.77 7.55 15.49
N ALA A 315 -2.37 7.92 14.36
CA ALA A 315 -3.79 7.68 14.11
C ALA A 315 -4.10 6.17 14.11
N LEU A 316 -3.33 5.35 13.36
CA LEU A 316 -3.48 3.89 13.33
C LEU A 316 -3.46 3.29 14.73
N TRP A 317 -2.43 3.56 15.52
CA TRP A 317 -2.29 2.94 16.83
C TRP A 317 -3.29 3.49 17.85
N ALA A 318 -3.58 4.79 17.84
CA ALA A 318 -4.52 5.40 18.79
C ALA A 318 -5.92 4.80 18.65
N TRP A 319 -6.42 4.66 17.43
CA TRP A 319 -7.77 4.13 17.21
C TRP A 319 -7.88 2.62 17.44
N HIS A 320 -6.77 1.90 17.48
CA HIS A 320 -6.77 0.48 17.85
C HIS A 320 -6.59 0.25 19.36
N VAL A 321 -6.44 1.31 20.16
CA VAL A 321 -6.53 1.21 21.63
C VAL A 321 -7.98 0.85 22.00
N PRO A 322 -8.23 -0.23 22.77
CA PRO A 322 -9.58 -0.73 23.04
C PRO A 322 -10.57 0.32 23.56
N GLU A 323 -10.12 1.23 24.42
CA GLU A 323 -10.96 2.28 24.99
C GLU A 323 -11.39 3.31 23.95
N LEU A 324 -10.48 3.73 23.07
CA LEU A 324 -10.78 4.70 22.00
C LEU A 324 -11.63 4.07 20.90
N TYR A 325 -11.31 2.82 20.54
CA TYR A 325 -12.07 2.05 19.56
C TYR A 325 -13.53 1.89 20.00
N GLN A 326 -13.76 1.41 21.22
CA GLN A 326 -15.11 1.21 21.73
C GLN A 326 -15.86 2.54 21.91
N ALA A 327 -15.16 3.63 22.27
CA ALA A 327 -15.77 4.95 22.28
C ALA A 327 -16.22 5.40 20.88
N ALA A 328 -15.47 5.06 19.84
CA ALA A 328 -15.87 5.33 18.46
C ALA A 328 -17.15 4.59 18.07
N LEU A 329 -17.31 3.33 18.47
CA LEU A 329 -18.53 2.56 18.20
C LEU A 329 -19.79 3.12 18.88
N VAL A 330 -19.64 3.70 20.07
CA VAL A 330 -20.78 4.22 20.85
C VAL A 330 -21.12 5.68 20.48
N HIS A 331 -20.13 6.45 20.04
CA HIS A 331 -20.30 7.88 19.78
C HIS A 331 -20.02 8.23 18.32
N ALA A 332 -21.08 8.57 17.58
CA ALA A 332 -21.00 8.89 16.15
C ALA A 332 -19.95 9.97 15.80
N TRP A 333 -19.79 11.00 16.64
CA TRP A 333 -18.80 12.05 16.38
C TRP A 333 -17.35 11.55 16.53
N ILE A 334 -17.11 10.59 17.44
CA ILE A 334 -15.80 9.95 17.63
C ILE A 334 -15.52 9.04 16.42
N HIS A 335 -16.51 8.28 15.97
CA HIS A 335 -16.41 7.48 14.74
C HIS A 335 -16.08 8.33 13.50
N HIS A 336 -16.73 9.50 13.36
CA HIS A 336 -16.40 10.42 12.27
C HIS A 336 -14.98 10.99 12.39
N LEU A 337 -14.51 11.27 13.61
CA LEU A 337 -13.16 11.74 13.86
C LEU A 337 -12.12 10.66 13.52
N GLU A 338 -12.40 9.41 13.87
CA GLU A 338 -11.61 8.24 13.50
C GLU A 338 -11.46 8.13 11.98
N HIS A 339 -12.56 8.00 11.26
CA HIS A 339 -12.56 7.93 9.79
C HIS A 339 -11.89 9.14 9.13
N ALA A 340 -12.16 10.35 9.62
CA ALA A 340 -11.53 11.56 9.11
C ALA A 340 -10.02 11.54 9.34
N SER A 341 -9.55 11.11 10.51
CA SER A 341 -8.13 11.05 10.82
C SER A 341 -7.40 10.01 9.97
N PHE A 342 -7.98 8.82 9.76
CA PHE A 342 -7.44 7.81 8.85
C PHE A 342 -7.35 8.32 7.42
N PHE A 343 -8.45 8.87 6.91
CA PHE A 343 -8.51 9.31 5.53
C PHE A 343 -7.58 10.50 5.26
N VAL A 344 -7.56 11.50 6.15
CA VAL A 344 -6.69 12.68 6.00
C VAL A 344 -5.22 12.31 6.11
N THR A 345 -4.83 11.50 7.11
CA THR A 345 -3.43 11.08 7.25
C THR A 345 -3.00 10.18 6.08
N ALA A 346 -3.87 9.31 5.58
CA ALA A 346 -3.60 8.50 4.38
C ALA A 346 -3.44 9.39 3.13
N LEU A 347 -4.30 10.38 2.92
CA LEU A 347 -4.15 11.34 1.81
C LEU A 347 -2.80 12.06 1.87
N LEU A 348 -2.38 12.50 3.06
CA LEU A 348 -1.07 13.13 3.25
C LEU A 348 0.08 12.15 3.00
N PHE A 349 -0.02 10.92 3.49
CA PHE A 349 0.97 9.86 3.28
C PHE A 349 1.17 9.58 1.78
N TRP A 350 0.08 9.30 1.07
CA TRP A 350 0.12 9.01 -0.36
C TRP A 350 0.55 10.22 -1.19
N TRP A 351 0.19 11.44 -0.77
CA TRP A 351 0.64 12.67 -1.40
C TRP A 351 2.17 12.85 -1.25
N ALA A 352 2.70 12.72 -0.03
CA ALA A 352 4.13 12.79 0.22
C ALA A 352 4.89 11.73 -0.57
N LEU A 353 4.32 10.52 -0.67
CA LEU A 353 4.90 9.43 -1.45
C LEU A 353 4.86 9.70 -2.96
N ALA A 354 3.77 10.25 -3.49
CA ALA A 354 3.64 10.58 -4.91
C ALA A 354 4.56 11.73 -5.35
N GLU A 355 4.83 12.68 -4.45
CA GLU A 355 5.82 13.74 -4.67
C GLU A 355 7.26 13.24 -4.45
N SER A 356 7.46 12.13 -3.72
CA SER A 356 8.76 11.47 -3.58
C SER A 356 9.26 11.01 -4.97
N GLY A 357 10.41 11.53 -5.38
CA GLY A 357 10.99 11.28 -6.71
C GLY A 357 10.59 12.29 -7.80
N ALA A 358 9.53 13.07 -7.61
CA ALA A 358 9.20 14.21 -8.45
C ALA A 358 10.03 15.44 -8.02
N ARG A 359 10.75 16.05 -8.97
CA ARG A 359 11.41 17.37 -8.80
C ARG A 359 12.45 17.54 -7.69
N GLY A 360 12.89 16.47 -7.03
CA GLY A 360 13.97 16.56 -6.03
C GLY A 360 13.55 17.19 -4.70
N VAL A 361 12.24 17.25 -4.44
CA VAL A 361 11.75 17.56 -3.09
C VAL A 361 11.96 16.31 -2.23
N TRP A 362 12.52 16.51 -1.04
CA TRP A 362 12.76 15.46 -0.05
C TRP A 362 11.43 14.79 0.33
N PRO A 363 11.35 13.45 0.43
CA PRO A 363 12.44 12.48 0.38
C PRO A 363 12.74 12.01 -1.05
N GLY A 364 14.03 11.87 -1.38
CA GLY A 364 14.43 11.15 -2.60
C GLY A 364 13.96 9.69 -2.57
N PHE A 365 14.05 8.99 -3.70
CA PHE A 365 13.52 7.62 -3.84
C PHE A 365 13.90 6.66 -2.70
N GLY A 366 15.14 6.68 -2.22
CA GLY A 366 15.58 5.81 -1.12
C GLY A 366 14.83 6.08 0.20
N ALA A 367 14.64 7.36 0.56
CA ALA A 367 13.87 7.72 1.73
C ALA A 367 12.36 7.46 1.53
N GLY A 368 11.85 7.53 0.30
CA GLY A 368 10.49 7.08 -0.03
C GLY A 368 10.28 5.56 0.15
N ILE A 369 11.29 4.74 -0.18
CA ILE A 369 11.25 3.29 0.08
C ILE A 369 11.25 3.02 1.58
N LEU A 370 12.13 3.67 2.35
CA LEU A 370 12.15 3.56 3.81
C LEU A 370 10.83 4.01 4.45
N TYR A 371 10.20 5.05 3.90
CA TYR A 371 8.92 5.58 4.33
C TYR A 371 7.78 4.55 4.18
N VAL A 372 7.71 3.90 3.02
CA VAL A 372 6.75 2.81 2.76
C VAL A 372 7.06 1.60 3.64
N PHE A 373 8.34 1.23 3.76
CA PHE A 373 8.76 0.11 4.60
C PHE A 373 8.37 0.33 6.07
N ALA A 374 8.65 1.50 6.63
CA ALA A 374 8.30 1.82 8.01
C ALA A 374 6.78 1.75 8.24
N THR A 375 6.00 2.24 7.28
CA THR A 375 4.53 2.17 7.32
C THR A 375 4.03 0.75 7.25
N ALA A 376 4.54 -0.06 6.32
CA ALA A 376 4.17 -1.46 6.16
C ALA A 376 4.58 -2.30 7.38
N LEU A 377 5.73 -2.02 7.98
CA LEU A 377 6.22 -2.72 9.16
C LEU A 377 5.31 -2.48 10.37
N GLN A 378 4.99 -1.22 10.68
CA GLN A 378 4.15 -0.91 11.84
C GLN A 378 2.69 -1.35 11.64
N SER A 379 2.13 -1.22 10.43
CA SER A 379 0.76 -1.67 10.16
C SER A 379 0.68 -3.19 10.15
N GLY A 380 1.73 -3.86 9.64
CA GLY A 380 1.86 -5.30 9.71
C GLY A 380 1.99 -5.80 11.15
N ALA A 381 2.74 -5.10 11.99
CA ALA A 381 2.82 -5.41 13.42
C ALA A 381 1.46 -5.30 14.12
N LEU A 382 0.70 -4.23 13.85
CA LEU A 382 -0.65 -4.08 14.38
C LEU A 382 -1.61 -5.17 13.88
N GLY A 383 -1.52 -5.53 12.59
CA GLY A 383 -2.31 -6.61 12.01
C GLY A 383 -1.97 -7.98 12.61
N ALA A 384 -0.67 -8.24 12.83
CA ALA A 384 -0.19 -9.44 13.50
C ALA A 384 -0.71 -9.54 14.94
N LEU A 385 -0.70 -8.43 15.67
CA LEU A 385 -1.21 -8.38 17.05
C LEU A 385 -2.68 -8.80 17.13
N LEU A 386 -3.52 -8.33 16.21
CA LEU A 386 -4.93 -8.72 16.13
C LEU A 386 -5.10 -10.17 15.67
N LEU A 387 -4.35 -10.58 14.65
CA LEU A 387 -4.40 -11.92 14.06
C LEU A 387 -3.97 -13.02 15.04
N PHE A 388 -3.00 -12.72 15.91
CA PHE A 388 -2.48 -13.67 16.90
C PHE A 388 -2.99 -13.42 18.32
N ALA A 389 -3.98 -12.55 18.47
CA ALA A 389 -4.65 -12.36 19.75
C ALA A 389 -5.25 -13.70 20.22
N ARG A 390 -5.11 -13.98 21.51
CA ARG A 390 -5.68 -15.18 22.18
C ARG A 390 -7.00 -14.90 22.87
N GLU A 391 -7.31 -13.64 23.09
CA GLU A 391 -8.52 -13.16 23.73
C GLU A 391 -9.08 -11.97 22.94
N PRO A 392 -10.41 -11.81 22.89
CA PRO A 392 -11.03 -10.69 22.21
C PRO A 392 -10.74 -9.38 22.94
N TRP A 393 -10.34 -8.35 22.21
CA TRP A 393 -10.03 -7.02 22.74
C TRP A 393 -11.21 -6.06 22.64
N TYR A 394 -12.14 -6.33 21.72
CA TYR A 394 -13.26 -5.44 21.40
C TYR A 394 -14.61 -6.14 21.67
N PRO A 395 -15.03 -6.23 22.95
CA PRO A 395 -16.28 -6.91 23.33
C PRO A 395 -17.53 -6.26 22.73
N ALA A 396 -17.47 -5.00 22.31
CA ALA A 396 -18.57 -4.31 21.64
C ALA A 396 -19.11 -5.01 20.37
N HIS A 397 -18.33 -5.89 19.74
CA HIS A 397 -18.76 -6.68 18.58
C HIS A 397 -19.37 -8.05 18.93
N GLU A 398 -19.46 -8.44 20.21
CA GLU A 398 -19.93 -9.78 20.62
C GLU A 398 -21.33 -10.09 20.05
N GLU A 399 -22.27 -9.16 20.23
CA GLU A 399 -23.65 -9.33 19.76
C GLU A 399 -23.71 -9.44 18.21
N GLY A 400 -22.90 -8.64 17.51
CA GLY A 400 -22.87 -8.61 16.05
C GLY A 400 -22.23 -9.86 15.43
N ALA A 401 -21.11 -10.31 16.00
CA ALA A 401 -20.47 -11.57 15.61
C ALA A 401 -21.40 -12.77 15.84
N ALA A 402 -22.07 -12.82 17.01
CA ALA A 402 -23.03 -13.87 17.32
C ALA A 402 -24.23 -13.89 16.36
N LEU A 403 -24.74 -12.72 15.95
CA LEU A 403 -25.82 -12.62 14.95
C LEU A 403 -25.44 -13.22 13.59
N TRP A 404 -24.16 -13.17 13.23
CA TRP A 404 -23.62 -13.76 12.01
C TRP A 404 -23.14 -15.20 12.18
N GLY A 405 -23.28 -15.77 13.38
CA GLY A 405 -22.78 -17.12 13.69
C GLY A 405 -21.25 -17.21 13.67
N ILE A 406 -20.56 -16.11 13.97
CA ILE A 406 -19.10 -16.01 13.98
C ILE A 406 -18.64 -15.85 15.43
N ASP A 407 -17.58 -16.55 15.81
CA ASP A 407 -16.93 -16.34 17.10
C ASP A 407 -16.21 -14.98 17.15
N LEU A 408 -16.35 -14.24 18.26
CA LEU A 408 -15.80 -12.89 18.39
C LEU A 408 -14.28 -12.83 18.20
N LEU A 409 -13.55 -13.84 18.71
CA LEU A 409 -12.10 -13.89 18.54
C LEU A 409 -11.74 -14.15 17.08
N VAL A 410 -12.49 -15.03 16.41
CA VAL A 410 -12.29 -15.32 14.97
C VAL A 410 -12.54 -14.08 14.11
N ASP A 411 -13.58 -13.31 14.39
CA ASP A 411 -13.86 -12.04 13.68
C ASP A 411 -12.71 -11.04 13.86
N GLN A 412 -12.16 -10.93 15.07
CA GLN A 412 -10.98 -10.11 15.36
C GLN A 412 -9.73 -10.55 14.59
N GLN A 413 -9.46 -11.85 14.59
CA GLN A 413 -8.30 -12.41 13.89
C GLN A 413 -8.41 -12.21 12.38
N LEU A 414 -9.60 -12.43 11.81
CA LEU A 414 -9.88 -12.17 10.40
C LEU A 414 -9.63 -10.70 10.03
N ALA A 415 -10.05 -9.78 10.89
CA ALA A 415 -9.80 -8.36 10.73
C ALA A 415 -8.29 -8.03 10.73
N GLY A 416 -7.51 -8.68 11.60
CA GLY A 416 -6.05 -8.61 11.60
C GLY A 416 -5.42 -9.07 10.28
N ALA A 417 -5.91 -10.18 9.72
CA ALA A 417 -5.48 -10.68 8.41
C ALA A 417 -5.86 -9.72 7.26
N ILE A 418 -7.07 -9.16 7.28
CA ILE A 418 -7.55 -8.16 6.30
C ILE A 418 -6.72 -6.88 6.36
N MET A 419 -6.36 -6.43 7.56
CA MET A 419 -5.51 -5.27 7.73
C MET A 419 -4.08 -5.53 7.24
N TRP A 420 -3.54 -6.72 7.48
CA TRP A 420 -2.15 -7.02 7.14
C TRP A 420 -1.95 -7.33 5.65
N ILE A 421 -2.64 -8.35 5.12
CA ILE A 421 -2.29 -8.95 3.83
C ILE A 421 -2.58 -7.98 2.66
N PRO A 422 -3.82 -7.50 2.45
CA PRO A 422 -4.13 -6.49 1.45
C PRO A 422 -3.25 -5.24 1.51
N ALA A 423 -3.08 -4.64 2.70
CA ALA A 423 -2.28 -3.42 2.84
C ALA A 423 -0.81 -3.68 2.50
N GLY A 424 -0.27 -4.82 2.95
CA GLY A 424 1.09 -5.25 2.64
C GLY A 424 1.32 -5.36 1.13
N LEU A 425 0.37 -5.91 0.37
CA LEU A 425 0.44 -5.99 -1.09
C LEU A 425 0.47 -4.60 -1.75
N VAL A 426 -0.40 -3.69 -1.29
CA VAL A 426 -0.46 -2.31 -1.81
C VAL A 426 0.85 -1.56 -1.53
N TYR A 427 1.38 -1.65 -0.30
CA TYR A 427 2.65 -1.03 0.06
C TYR A 427 3.84 -1.64 -0.70
N ALA A 428 3.89 -2.97 -0.87
CA ALA A 428 4.92 -3.61 -1.67
C ALA A 428 4.86 -3.16 -3.14
N GLY A 429 3.68 -3.06 -3.72
CA GLY A 429 3.49 -2.50 -5.06
C GLY A 429 4.02 -1.06 -5.17
N ALA A 430 3.74 -0.21 -4.19
CA ALA A 430 4.25 1.16 -4.15
C ALA A 430 5.79 1.20 -4.03
N ALA A 431 6.37 0.36 -3.18
CA ALA A 431 7.83 0.24 -3.03
C ALA A 431 8.50 -0.20 -4.34
N VAL A 432 7.91 -1.16 -5.05
CA VAL A 432 8.39 -1.59 -6.38
C VAL A 432 8.33 -0.43 -7.38
N VAL A 433 7.24 0.32 -7.45
CA VAL A 433 7.11 1.48 -8.35
C VAL A 433 8.19 2.53 -8.08
N LEU A 434 8.43 2.85 -6.81
CA LEU A 434 9.48 3.80 -6.42
C LEU A 434 10.87 3.28 -6.75
N PHE A 435 11.13 2.00 -6.49
CA PHE A 435 12.39 1.36 -6.82
C PHE A 435 12.66 1.38 -8.34
N LEU A 436 11.67 1.03 -9.16
CA LEU A 436 11.78 1.12 -10.62
C LEU A 436 11.99 2.58 -11.09
N GLY A 437 11.34 3.54 -10.43
CA GLY A 437 11.53 4.97 -10.70
C GLY A 437 12.95 5.45 -10.37
N TRP A 438 13.50 4.96 -9.26
CA TRP A 438 14.88 5.25 -8.84
C TRP A 438 15.89 4.74 -9.86
N MET A 439 15.76 3.49 -10.29
CA MET A 439 16.66 2.89 -11.29
C MET A 439 16.65 3.67 -12.60
N ARG A 440 15.47 3.99 -13.13
CA ARG A 440 15.34 4.78 -14.38
C ARG A 440 16.01 6.14 -14.28
N ARG A 441 16.00 6.75 -13.09
CA ARG A 441 16.65 8.05 -12.87
C ARG A 441 18.17 7.91 -12.74
N ALA A 442 18.65 6.85 -12.10
CA ALA A 442 20.07 6.55 -12.04
C ALA A 442 20.65 6.37 -13.45
N ASP A 443 19.98 5.59 -14.31
CA ASP A 443 20.38 5.38 -15.72
C ASP A 443 20.46 6.70 -16.49
N GLN A 444 19.48 7.59 -16.32
CA GLN A 444 19.46 8.90 -16.98
C GLN A 444 20.61 9.82 -16.54
N VAL A 445 21.05 9.72 -15.27
CA VAL A 445 22.18 10.51 -14.77
C VAL A 445 23.48 9.99 -15.36
N THR A 446 23.64 8.66 -15.46
CA THR A 446 24.78 8.01 -16.09
C THR A 446 24.88 8.37 -17.58
N ASP A 447 23.78 8.22 -18.34
CA ASP A 447 23.74 8.57 -19.77
C ASP A 447 24.11 10.05 -20.03
N ARG A 448 23.67 10.96 -19.14
CA ARG A 448 24.03 12.39 -19.23
C ARG A 448 25.50 12.65 -18.94
N ARG A 449 26.09 11.95 -17.96
CA ARG A 449 27.52 12.07 -17.63
C ARG A 449 28.40 11.54 -18.75
N GLU A 450 27.98 10.46 -19.40
CA GLU A 450 28.69 9.85 -20.53
C GLU A 450 28.42 10.54 -21.88
N GLY A 451 27.63 11.62 -21.91
CA GLY A 451 27.30 12.35 -23.15
C GLY A 451 26.47 11.53 -24.14
N ARG A 452 25.88 10.41 -23.71
CA ARG A 452 25.09 9.53 -24.57
C ARG A 452 23.74 10.18 -24.84
N LYS A 453 23.52 10.64 -26.08
CA LYS A 453 22.21 11.20 -26.46
C LYS A 453 21.14 10.13 -26.29
N PRO A 454 19.96 10.46 -25.70
CA PRO A 454 18.86 9.51 -25.61
C PRO A 454 18.49 9.09 -27.04
N ILE A 455 18.51 7.78 -27.30
CA ILE A 455 18.15 7.21 -28.60
C ILE A 455 16.70 7.61 -28.85
N HIS A 456 16.49 8.60 -29.73
CA HIS A 456 15.15 8.90 -30.21
C HIS A 456 14.60 7.63 -30.85
N ARG A 457 13.49 7.10 -30.29
CA ARG A 457 12.64 6.16 -31.03
C ARG A 457 12.20 6.90 -32.30
N THR A 458 12.89 6.64 -33.40
CA THR A 458 12.39 6.95 -34.73
C THR A 458 11.07 6.22 -34.86
N SER A 459 10.00 7.00 -34.98
CA SER A 459 8.72 6.53 -35.48
C SER A 459 8.99 5.82 -36.81
N VAL A 460 8.68 4.53 -36.86
CA VAL A 460 8.54 3.82 -38.13
C VAL A 460 7.35 4.49 -38.83
N GLU A 461 7.64 5.40 -39.74
CA GLU A 461 6.70 5.80 -40.78
C GLU A 461 6.35 4.52 -41.54
N THR A 462 5.10 4.10 -41.39
CA THR A 462 4.51 3.06 -42.22
C THR A 462 3.98 3.78 -43.45
N THR A 463 4.70 3.65 -44.57
CA THR A 463 4.18 3.89 -45.91
C THR A 463 3.11 2.87 -46.27
#